data_AF-A0A3C0JJV1-F1
#
_entry.id   AF-A0A3C0JJV1-F1
#
_cell.length_a   1.000
_cell.length_b   1.000
_cell.length_c   1.000
_cell.angle_alpha   90.00
_cell.angle_beta   90.00
_cell.angle_gamma   90.00
#
_symmetry.space_group_name_H-M   'P 1'
#
loop_
_entity.id
_entity.type
_entity.pdbx_description
1 polymer ?
#
loop_
_entity_poly.entity_id
_entity_poly.type
_entity_poly.pdbx_seq_one_letter_code
_entity_poly.pdbx_strand_id
1 'polypeptide(L)'
;MRIIPIGEMIAADIQDANLSQPLDDVSIAAITKAWNENLVLRFRNQHLSDADLIRFSSYFGELDPPGPNPYGVTFLPEFPEINVIS
;
A
#
# COMPACT_ATOMS: atom_id res chain seq x y z
N MET A 1 -10.67 -5.56 -10.78
CA MET A 1 -10.70 -5.00 -9.42
C MET A 1 -12.13 -4.92 -8.90
N ARG A 2 -12.39 -5.47 -7.71
CA ARG A 2 -13.68 -5.39 -6.99
C ARG A 2 -13.45 -4.91 -5.56
N ILE A 3 -14.39 -4.12 -5.03
CA ILE A 3 -14.33 -3.55 -3.66
C ILE A 3 -15.44 -4.22 -2.84
N ILE A 4 -15.08 -4.87 -1.74
CA ILE A 4 -16.02 -5.59 -0.87
C ILE A 4 -15.91 -5.00 0.53
N PRO A 5 -16.89 -4.20 0.99
CA PRO A 5 -16.89 -3.66 2.35
C PRO A 5 -16.79 -4.77 3.40
N ILE A 6 -16.03 -4.51 4.46
CA ILE A 6 -15.85 -5.43 5.60
C ILE A 6 -16.50 -4.77 6.81
N GLY A 7 -17.53 -5.40 7.40
CA GLY A 7 -18.23 -4.79 8.53
C GLY A 7 -19.10 -3.60 8.11
N GLU A 8 -19.58 -2.83 9.09
CA GLU A 8 -20.66 -1.86 8.87
C GLU A 8 -20.18 -0.43 8.59
N MET A 9 -18.95 -0.07 8.94
CA MET A 9 -18.52 1.34 8.92
C MET A 9 -17.10 1.60 8.40
N ILE A 10 -16.19 0.63 8.48
CA ILE A 10 -14.78 0.80 8.09
C ILE A 10 -14.26 -0.46 7.42
N ALA A 11 -13.26 -0.29 6.57
CA ALA A 11 -12.52 -1.31 5.85
C ALA A 11 -13.23 -1.93 4.62
N ALA A 12 -12.44 -2.21 3.58
CA ALA A 12 -12.88 -3.00 2.43
C ALA A 12 -11.77 -3.95 1.94
N ASP A 13 -12.17 -5.13 1.46
CA ASP A 13 -11.32 -6.03 0.68
C ASP A 13 -11.27 -5.56 -0.77
N ILE A 14 -10.06 -5.41 -1.31
CA ILE A 14 -9.84 -5.21 -2.74
C ILE A 14 -9.46 -6.55 -3.36
N GLN A 15 -10.29 -7.04 -4.27
CA GLN A 15 -10.10 -8.29 -5.00
C GLN A 15 -9.75 -8.02 -6.46
N ASP A 16 -9.11 -9.00 -7.10
CA ASP A 16 -8.75 -8.98 -8.53
C ASP A 16 -7.91 -7.74 -8.92
N ALA A 17 -7.04 -7.32 -8.01
CA ALA A 17 -5.98 -6.33 -8.25
C ALA A 17 -4.62 -7.04 -8.15
N ASN A 18 -3.73 -6.73 -9.09
CA ASN A 18 -2.35 -7.21 -9.06
C ASN A 18 -1.41 -6.03 -8.83
N LEU A 19 -0.91 -5.89 -7.60
CA LEU A 19 -0.05 -4.76 -7.23
C LEU A 19 1.42 -4.96 -7.65
N SER A 20 1.79 -6.17 -8.08
CA SER A 20 3.14 -6.48 -8.59
C SER A 20 3.44 -5.86 -9.96
N GLN A 21 2.44 -5.20 -10.58
CA GLN A 21 2.58 -4.53 -11.87
C GLN A 21 2.17 -3.06 -11.73
N PRO A 22 2.60 -2.18 -12.66
CA PRO A 22 2.06 -0.83 -12.75
C PRO A 22 0.54 -0.83 -12.91
N LEU A 23 -0.13 0.08 -12.21
CA LEU A 23 -1.58 0.27 -12.32
C LEU A 23 -1.85 1.42 -13.29
N ASP A 24 -2.98 1.37 -13.98
CA ASP A 24 -3.46 2.49 -14.77
C ASP A 24 -4.12 3.56 -13.87
N ASP A 25 -4.22 4.79 -14.39
CA ASP A 25 -4.80 5.92 -13.66
C ASP A 25 -6.25 5.65 -13.20
N VAL A 26 -6.99 4.86 -13.98
CA VAL A 26 -8.37 4.47 -13.66
C VAL A 26 -8.41 3.60 -12.41
N SER A 27 -7.53 2.60 -12.32
CA SER A 27 -7.40 1.73 -11.15
C SER A 27 -6.92 2.50 -9.94
N ILE A 28 -5.91 3.37 -10.10
CA ILE A 28 -5.39 4.21 -9.00
C ILE A 28 -6.52 5.09 -8.43
N ALA A 29 -7.25 5.82 -9.30
CA ALA A 29 -8.35 6.67 -8.86
C ALA A 29 -9.47 5.90 -8.16
N ALA A 30 -9.79 4.69 -8.63
CA ALA A 30 -10.78 3.83 -7.98
C ALA A 30 -10.31 3.32 -6.61
N ILE A 31 -9.03 3.00 -6.44
CA ILE A 31 -8.44 2.64 -5.14
C ILE A 31 -8.46 3.85 -4.20
N THR A 32 -8.05 5.04 -4.65
CA THR A 32 -8.09 6.26 -3.85
C THR A 32 -9.49 6.58 -3.37
N LYS A 33 -10.49 6.47 -4.25
CA LYS A 33 -11.90 6.67 -3.88
C LYS A 33 -12.35 5.65 -2.83
N ALA A 34 -12.08 4.36 -3.07
CA ALA A 34 -12.43 3.31 -2.11
C ALA A 34 -11.76 3.54 -0.75
N TRP A 35 -10.50 4.01 -0.74
CA TRP A 35 -9.80 4.31 0.49
C TRP A 35 -10.46 5.47 1.25
N ASN A 36 -10.81 6.56 0.56
CA ASN A 36 -11.52 7.69 1.17
C ASN A 36 -12.87 7.30 1.79
N GLU A 37 -13.59 6.36 1.17
CA GLU A 37 -14.90 5.89 1.64
C GLU A 37 -14.81 4.87 2.78
N ASN A 38 -13.75 4.06 2.83
CA ASN A 38 -13.66 2.91 3.74
C ASN A 38 -12.56 3.05 4.79
N LEU A 39 -11.70 4.07 4.71
CA LEU A 39 -10.57 4.40 5.60
C LEU A 39 -9.42 3.37 5.62
N VAL A 40 -9.70 2.09 5.40
CA VAL A 40 -8.74 0.99 5.39
C VAL A 40 -9.04 0.10 4.18
N LEU A 41 -8.01 -0.26 3.41
CA LEU A 41 -8.14 -1.23 2.33
C LEU A 41 -7.25 -2.43 2.59
N ARG A 42 -7.76 -3.63 2.31
CA ARG A 42 -6.98 -4.87 2.42
C ARG A 42 -6.86 -5.54 1.05
N PHE A 43 -5.62 -5.77 0.63
CA PHE A 43 -5.28 -6.49 -0.60
C PHE A 43 -4.72 -7.86 -0.22
N ARG A 44 -5.45 -8.94 -0.52
CA ARG A 44 -5.02 -10.30 -0.18
C ARG A 44 -4.17 -10.90 -1.31
N ASN A 45 -3.35 -11.89 -0.95
CA ASN A 45 -2.58 -12.73 -1.86
C ASN A 45 -1.62 -11.96 -2.79
N GLN A 46 -1.07 -10.84 -2.31
CA GLN A 46 -0.06 -10.09 -3.03
C GLN A 46 1.32 -10.64 -2.71
N HIS A 47 2.13 -10.88 -3.75
CA HIS A 47 3.55 -11.21 -3.64
C HIS A 47 4.30 -10.05 -4.27
N LEU A 48 4.87 -9.20 -3.44
CA LEU A 48 5.47 -7.93 -3.86
C LEU A 48 6.95 -7.95 -3.53
N SER A 49 7.77 -7.48 -4.47
CA SER A 49 9.12 -7.03 -4.14
C SER A 49 9.07 -5.70 -3.38
N ASP A 50 10.18 -5.32 -2.76
CA ASP A 50 10.33 -4.01 -2.11
C ASP A 50 10.08 -2.85 -3.09
N ALA A 51 10.57 -2.97 -4.32
CA ALA A 51 10.32 -2.01 -5.38
C ALA A 51 8.84 -1.92 -5.79
N ASP A 52 8.11 -3.05 -5.74
CA ASP A 52 6.66 -3.05 -5.99
C ASP A 52 5.90 -2.34 -4.87
N LEU A 53 6.31 -2.54 -3.61
CA LEU A 53 5.70 -1.88 -2.45
C LEU A 53 5.92 -0.36 -2.49
N ILE A 54 7.13 0.08 -2.84
CA ILE A 54 7.46 1.50 -3.02
C ILE A 54 6.64 2.11 -4.16
N ARG A 55 6.60 1.45 -5.33
CA ARG A 55 5.80 1.92 -6.48
C ARG A 55 4.33 2.04 -6.13
N PHE A 56 3.75 1.02 -5.49
CA PHE A 56 2.33 1.06 -5.14
C PHE A 56 2.02 2.20 -4.16
N SER A 57 2.87 2.39 -3.15
CA SER A 57 2.70 3.44 -2.14
C SER A 57 2.81 4.84 -2.76
N SER A 58 3.70 5.05 -3.73
CA SER A 58 3.94 6.37 -4.32
C SER A 58 2.80 6.88 -5.22
N TYR A 59 1.86 6.02 -5.63
CA TYR A 59 0.64 6.46 -6.31
C TYR A 59 -0.23 7.38 -5.44
N PHE A 60 -0.04 7.37 -4.13
CA PHE A 60 -0.88 8.10 -3.18
C PHE A 60 -0.19 9.31 -2.54
N GLY A 61 1.01 9.66 -3.00
CA GLY A 61 1.74 10.84 -2.54
C GLY A 61 3.25 10.65 -2.50
N GLU A 62 3.95 11.69 -2.03
CA GLU A 62 5.37 11.60 -1.71
C GLU A 62 5.58 10.67 -0.51
N LEU A 63 6.59 9.79 -0.59
CA LEU A 63 6.91 8.87 0.49
C LEU A 63 7.73 9.60 1.56
N ASP A 64 7.22 9.60 2.78
CA ASP A 64 7.94 10.09 3.95
C ASP A 64 8.83 8.96 4.51
N PRO A 65 10.17 9.13 4.57
CA PRO A 65 11.06 8.10 5.08
C PRO A 65 10.77 7.77 6.56
N PRO A 66 10.88 6.49 6.96
CA PRO A 66 10.70 6.12 8.34
C PRO A 66 11.77 6.75 9.24
N GLY A 67 11.38 7.01 10.49
CA GLY A 67 12.34 7.38 11.53
C GLY A 67 13.39 6.29 11.75
N PRO A 68 14.55 6.64 12.34
CA PRO A 68 15.58 5.66 12.65
C PRO A 68 15.04 4.60 13.61
N ASN A 69 15.48 3.36 13.43
CA ASN A 69 15.17 2.29 14.37
C ASN A 69 15.87 2.54 15.73
N PRO A 70 15.60 1.72 16.78
CA PRO A 70 16.24 1.89 18.09
C PRO A 70 17.79 1.86 18.08
N TYR A 71 18.40 1.41 16.98
CA TYR A 71 19.84 1.35 16.76
C TYR A 71 20.38 2.52 15.90
N GLY A 72 19.54 3.50 15.53
CA GLY A 72 19.95 4.69 14.79
C GLY A 72 20.16 4.48 13.29
N VAL A 73 19.69 3.37 12.72
CA VAL A 73 19.86 3.03 11.29
C VAL A 73 18.51 2.70 10.63
N THR A 74 18.44 2.78 9.31
CA THR A 74 17.31 2.25 8.52
C THR A 74 17.32 0.73 8.60
N PHE A 75 16.15 0.09 8.68
CA PHE A 75 16.06 -1.36 8.71
C PHE A 75 16.55 -2.02 7.40
N LEU A 76 16.28 -1.38 6.26
CA LEU A 76 16.70 -1.82 4.93
C LEU A 76 17.48 -0.69 4.23
N PRO A 77 18.82 -0.67 4.28
CA PRO A 77 19.61 0.40 3.67
C PRO A 77 19.44 0.53 2.15
N GLU A 78 19.13 -0.57 1.46
CA GLU A 78 18.85 -0.62 0.03
C GLU A 78 17.46 -0.07 -0.35
N PHE A 79 16.53 -0.06 0.60
CA PHE A 79 15.17 0.49 0.46
C PHE A 79 14.85 1.36 1.69
N PRO A 80 15.49 2.53 1.81
CA PRO A 80 15.40 3.38 3.00
C PRO A 80 13.97 3.88 3.29
N GLU A 81 13.07 3.85 2.30
CA GLU A 81 11.65 4.20 2.42
C GLU A 81 10.84 3.11 3.15
N ILE A 82 11.37 1.88 3.26
CA ILE A 82 10.65 0.76 3.86
C ILE A 82 10.97 0.64 5.35
N ASN A 83 9.91 0.70 6.16
CA ASN A 83 9.98 0.34 7.56
C ASN A 83 9.69 -1.16 7.77
N VAL A 84 10.45 -1.79 8.66
CA VAL A 84 10.21 -3.19 9.08
C VAL A 84 9.65 -3.19 10.50
N ILE A 85 8.48 -3.82 10.67
CA ILE A 85 7.84 -4.01 11.97
C ILE A 85 7.83 -5.51 12.27
N SER A 86 8.50 -5.92 13.36
CA SER A 86 8.64 -7.31 13.81
C SER A 86 7.91 -7.57 15.13
#